data_AF-A0A2M8A052-F1
#
_entry.id   AF-A0A2M8A052-F1
#
_cell.length_a   1.000
_cell.length_b   1.000
_cell.length_c   1.000
_cell.angle_alpha   90.00
_cell.angle_beta   90.00
_cell.angle_gamma   90.00
#
_symmetry.space_group_name_H-M   'P 1'
#
loop_
_entity.id
_entity.type
_entity.pdbx_description
1 polymer ?
#
loop_
_entity_poly.entity_id
_entity_poly.type
_entity_poly.pdbx_seq_one_letter_code
_entity_poly.pdbx_strand_id
1 'polypeptide(L)'
;EIYRKRYWIQPKFNQIYLISQSIALMLTDIGINMGPATGVKFLQRALNVLNNGGTAYPDMTVDGVLGVMTITSLKKFLNLRGALGESVIIKLINSQRAVRYMEISEASPKNERFTYGWIANRVE
;
A
#
# COMPACT_ATOMS: atom_id res chain seq x y z
N GLU A 1 -10.08 18.94 -9.07
CA GLU A 1 -9.96 17.99 -10.21
C GLU A 1 -8.57 17.38 -10.38
N ILE A 2 -7.49 18.18 -10.37
CA ILE A 2 -6.09 17.71 -10.54
C ILE A 2 -5.69 16.64 -9.51
N TYR A 3 -6.02 16.83 -8.23
CA TYR A 3 -5.72 15.86 -7.16
C TYR A 3 -6.39 14.50 -7.42
N ARG A 4 -7.68 14.49 -7.76
CA ARG A 4 -8.41 13.26 -8.10
C ARG A 4 -7.78 12.58 -9.32
N LYS A 5 -7.41 13.33 -10.35
CA LYS A 5 -6.73 12.74 -11.51
C LYS A 5 -5.41 12.09 -11.12
N ARG A 6 -4.55 12.81 -10.38
CA ARG A 6 -3.17 12.39 -10.05
C ARG A 6 -3.07 11.30 -9.00
N TYR A 7 -3.89 11.35 -7.96
CA TYR A 7 -3.76 10.48 -6.79
C TYR A 7 -4.84 9.40 -6.71
N TRP A 8 -5.87 9.43 -7.58
CA TRP A 8 -6.96 8.45 -7.56
C TRP A 8 -7.11 7.71 -8.89
N ILE A 9 -7.29 8.44 -10.00
CA ILE A 9 -7.59 7.84 -11.31
C ILE A 9 -6.35 7.33 -12.02
N GLN A 10 -5.30 8.15 -12.17
CA GLN A 10 -4.05 7.74 -12.85
C GLN A 10 -3.37 6.52 -12.21
N PRO A 11 -3.25 6.42 -10.87
CA PRO A 11 -2.69 5.22 -10.23
C PRO A 11 -3.71 4.06 -10.16
N LYS A 12 -4.91 4.24 -10.71
CA LYS A 12 -6.00 3.26 -10.76
C LYS A 12 -6.50 2.81 -9.37
N PHE A 13 -6.36 3.65 -8.34
CA PHE A 13 -6.88 3.33 -7.00
C PHE A 13 -8.41 3.29 -6.97
N ASN A 14 -9.09 3.96 -7.91
CA ASN A 14 -10.52 3.76 -8.14
C ASN A 14 -10.89 2.31 -8.49
N GLN A 15 -10.00 1.52 -9.08
CA GLN A 15 -10.23 0.10 -9.34
C GLN A 15 -10.03 -0.74 -8.08
N ILE A 16 -9.07 -0.38 -7.23
CA ILE A 16 -8.90 -1.01 -5.91
C ILE A 16 -10.10 -0.74 -5.02
N TYR A 17 -10.70 0.45 -5.11
CA TYR A 17 -11.87 0.81 -4.31
C TYR A 17 -13.06 -0.13 -4.52
N LEU A 18 -13.21 -0.66 -5.73
CA LEU A 18 -14.24 -1.66 -6.07
C LEU A 18 -13.95 -3.05 -5.46
N ILE A 19 -12.74 -3.27 -4.95
CA ILE A 19 -12.26 -4.53 -4.36
C ILE A 19 -12.19 -4.41 -2.83
N SER A 20 -11.52 -3.35 -2.35
CA SER A 20 -11.39 -2.99 -0.94
C SER A 20 -11.27 -1.47 -0.83
N GLN A 21 -12.25 -0.84 -0.18
CA GLN A 21 -12.25 0.59 0.04
C GLN A 21 -11.11 1.01 0.97
N SER A 22 -10.89 0.25 2.05
CA SER A 22 -9.86 0.53 3.05
C SER A 22 -8.46 0.53 2.44
N ILE A 23 -8.14 -0.46 1.60
CA ILE A 23 -6.84 -0.50 0.90
C ILE A 23 -6.74 0.66 -0.08
N ALA A 24 -7.78 0.97 -0.86
CA ALA A 24 -7.72 2.07 -1.82
C ALA A 24 -7.48 3.43 -1.15
N LEU A 25 -8.16 3.71 -0.04
CA LEU A 25 -7.99 4.95 0.73
C LEU A 25 -6.58 5.04 1.34
N MET A 26 -6.07 3.93 1.89
CA MET A 26 -4.71 3.85 2.41
C MET A 26 -3.65 4.13 1.33
N LEU A 27 -3.78 3.49 0.16
CA LEU A 27 -2.85 3.71 -0.96
C LEU A 27 -2.90 5.14 -1.47
N THR A 28 -4.07 5.77 -1.43
CA THR A 28 -4.25 7.18 -1.79
C THR A 28 -3.54 8.09 -0.81
N ASP A 29 -3.70 7.87 0.50
CA ASP A 29 -3.03 8.65 1.55
C ASP A 29 -1.50 8.49 1.49
N ILE A 30 -1.01 7.26 1.26
CA ILE A 30 0.42 7.03 0.98
C ILE A 30 0.83 7.78 -0.29
N GLY A 31 0.01 7.71 -1.34
CA GLY A 31 0.27 8.35 -2.62
C GLY A 31 0.41 9.87 -2.52
N ILE A 32 -0.42 10.52 -1.70
CA ILE A 32 -0.37 11.95 -1.44
C ILE A 32 0.94 12.34 -0.74
N ASN A 33 1.36 11.56 0.25
CA ASN A 33 2.54 11.87 1.07
C ASN A 33 3.88 11.45 0.44
N MET A 34 3.92 10.35 -0.32
CA MET A 34 5.16 9.70 -0.78
C MET A 34 5.15 9.34 -2.27
N GLY A 35 4.14 9.77 -3.03
CA GLY A 35 3.95 9.43 -4.43
C GLY A 35 3.20 8.09 -4.62
N PRO A 36 2.26 7.99 -5.59
CA PRO A 36 1.42 6.79 -5.75
C PRO A 36 2.19 5.49 -5.97
N ALA A 37 3.31 5.55 -6.70
CA ALA A 37 4.15 4.39 -6.95
C ALA A 37 4.69 3.75 -5.66
N THR A 38 4.96 4.55 -4.62
CA THR A 38 5.43 4.04 -3.33
C THR A 38 4.37 3.16 -2.66
N GLY A 39 3.11 3.60 -2.66
CA GLY A 39 2.00 2.80 -2.14
C GLY A 39 1.80 1.51 -2.92
N VAL A 40 1.90 1.56 -4.25
CA VAL A 40 1.80 0.35 -5.10
C VAL A 40 2.94 -0.62 -4.81
N LYS A 41 4.17 -0.15 -4.63
CA LYS A 41 5.30 -1.01 -4.25
C LYS A 41 5.08 -1.69 -2.92
N PHE A 42 4.53 -0.98 -1.92
CA PHE A 42 4.21 -1.59 -0.63
C PHE A 42 3.16 -2.70 -0.76
N LEU A 43 2.12 -2.48 -1.58
CA LEU A 43 1.12 -3.50 -1.89
C LEU A 43 1.75 -4.72 -2.59
N GLN A 44 2.57 -4.51 -3.63
CA GLN A 44 3.22 -5.59 -4.38
C GLN A 44 4.13 -6.45 -3.49
N ARG A 45 4.96 -5.81 -2.63
CA ARG A 45 5.80 -6.51 -1.65
C ARG A 45 4.96 -7.32 -0.67
N ALA A 46 3.88 -6.73 -0.16
CA ALA A 46 2.99 -7.40 0.78
C ALA A 46 2.31 -8.62 0.14
N LEU A 47 1.81 -8.50 -1.09
CA LEU A 47 1.20 -9.61 -1.82
C LEU A 47 2.21 -10.73 -2.07
N ASN A 48 3.44 -10.44 -2.50
CA ASN A 48 4.46 -11.48 -2.70
C ASN A 48 4.73 -12.27 -1.42
N VAL A 49 4.90 -11.60 -0.28
CA VAL A 49 5.14 -12.29 1.00
C VAL A 49 3.92 -13.10 1.47
N LEU A 50 2.71 -12.67 1.10
CA LEU A 50 1.45 -13.29 1.51
C LEU A 50 0.90 -14.33 0.50
N ASN A 51 1.68 -14.71 -0.52
CA ASN A 51 1.23 -15.60 -1.60
C ASN A 51 1.37 -17.10 -1.30
N ASN A 52 1.81 -17.47 -0.10
CA ASN A 52 2.04 -18.85 0.32
C ASN A 52 3.04 -19.59 -0.61
N GLY A 53 4.23 -19.00 -0.80
CA GLY A 53 5.30 -19.59 -1.61
C GLY A 53 4.91 -19.70 -3.09
N GLY A 54 4.15 -18.73 -3.60
CA GLY A 54 3.67 -18.72 -4.99
C GLY A 54 2.41 -19.55 -5.27
N THR A 55 1.91 -20.31 -4.29
CA THR A 55 0.78 -21.24 -4.51
C THR A 55 -0.55 -20.51 -4.72
N ALA A 56 -0.81 -19.43 -3.98
CA ALA A 56 -2.05 -18.67 -4.14
C ALA A 56 -2.03 -17.85 -5.46
N TYR A 57 -0.86 -17.31 -5.78
CA TYR A 57 -0.53 -16.58 -7.00
C TYR A 57 0.99 -16.41 -7.09
N PRO A 58 1.58 -16.31 -8.29
CA PRO A 58 3.02 -16.16 -8.43
C PRO A 58 3.49 -14.81 -7.87
N ASP A 59 4.79 -14.73 -7.55
CA ASP A 59 5.44 -13.46 -7.26
C ASP A 59 5.31 -12.50 -8.45
N MET A 60 5.12 -11.22 -8.14
CA MET A 60 5.08 -10.16 -9.13
C MET A 60 6.26 -9.21 -8.96
N THR A 61 6.65 -8.55 -10.05
CA THR A 61 7.65 -7.48 -10.00
C THR A 61 7.17 -6.31 -9.15
N VAL A 62 8.06 -5.76 -8.32
CA VAL A 62 7.80 -4.60 -7.45
C VAL A 62 8.14 -3.31 -8.21
N ASP A 63 7.39 -3.02 -9.27
CA ASP A 63 7.63 -1.88 -10.17
C ASP A 63 6.91 -0.59 -9.74
N GLY A 64 5.92 -0.68 -8.85
CA GLY A 64 5.08 0.45 -8.45
C GLY A 64 4.00 0.83 -9.48
N VAL A 65 3.76 -0.02 -10.48
CA VAL A 65 2.71 0.15 -11.49
C VAL A 65 1.53 -0.74 -11.13
N LEU A 66 0.34 -0.13 -10.98
CA LEU A 66 -0.86 -0.91 -10.70
C LEU A 66 -1.37 -1.58 -12.00
N GLY A 67 -0.84 -2.77 -12.27
CA GLY A 67 -1.16 -3.60 -13.41
C GLY A 67 -2.20 -4.69 -13.11
N VAL A 68 -2.57 -5.44 -14.15
CA VAL A 68 -3.53 -6.55 -14.07
C VAL A 68 -3.05 -7.60 -13.06
N MET A 69 -1.76 -7.94 -13.04
CA MET A 69 -1.21 -8.92 -12.11
C MET A 69 -1.46 -8.53 -10.65
N THR A 70 -1.09 -7.32 -10.24
CA THR A 70 -1.30 -6.83 -8.86
C THR A 70 -2.80 -6.83 -8.49
N ILE A 71 -3.67 -6.38 -9.39
CA ILE A 71 -5.12 -6.36 -9.15
C ILE A 71 -5.68 -7.78 -8.97
N THR A 72 -5.29 -8.71 -9.85
CA THR A 72 -5.76 -10.10 -9.78
C THR A 72 -5.22 -10.83 -8.55
N SER A 73 -3.97 -10.61 -8.17
CA SER A 73 -3.40 -11.15 -6.93
C SER A 73 -4.10 -10.61 -5.69
N LEU A 74 -4.41 -9.32 -5.64
CA LEU A 74 -5.19 -8.75 -4.52
C LEU A 74 -6.57 -9.41 -4.41
N LYS A 75 -7.29 -9.57 -5.53
CA LYS A 75 -8.57 -10.27 -5.53
C LYS A 75 -8.44 -11.72 -5.04
N LYS A 76 -7.45 -12.47 -5.54
CA LYS A 76 -7.18 -13.85 -5.09
C LYS A 76 -6.85 -13.91 -3.60
N PHE A 77 -6.00 -13.01 -3.12
CA PHE A 77 -5.64 -12.90 -1.71
C PHE A 77 -6.86 -12.66 -0.83
N LEU A 78 -7.69 -11.66 -1.16
CA LEU A 78 -8.87 -11.31 -0.38
C LEU A 78 -9.94 -12.40 -0.45
N ASN A 79 -10.13 -13.05 -1.60
CA ASN A 79 -11.03 -14.21 -1.71
C ASN A 79 -10.57 -15.38 -0.84
N LEU A 80 -9.25 -15.63 -0.76
CA LEU A 80 -8.68 -16.72 0.02
C LEU A 80 -8.70 -16.45 1.53
N ARG A 81 -8.48 -15.18 1.94
CA ARG A 81 -8.21 -14.82 3.34
C ARG A 81 -9.32 -14.01 4.01
N GLY A 82 -10.29 -13.52 3.25
CA GLY A 82 -11.42 -12.72 3.73
C GLY A 82 -11.02 -11.46 4.49
N ALA A 83 -11.86 -11.03 5.42
CA ALA A 83 -11.67 -9.82 6.22
C ALA A 83 -10.39 -9.86 7.09
N LEU A 84 -10.03 -11.05 7.61
CA LEU A 84 -8.77 -11.21 8.36
C LEU A 84 -7.55 -10.96 7.46
N GLY A 85 -7.58 -11.45 6.22
CA GLY A 85 -6.55 -11.16 5.22
C GLY A 85 -6.43 -9.68 4.91
N GLU A 86 -7.56 -8.99 4.74
CA GLU A 86 -7.59 -7.54 4.52
C GLU A 86 -6.92 -6.78 5.66
N SER A 87 -7.24 -7.13 6.92
CA SER A 87 -6.58 -6.52 8.08
C SER A 87 -5.06 -6.79 8.10
N VAL A 88 -4.65 -8.02 7.78
CA VAL A 88 -3.23 -8.40 7.76
C VAL A 88 -2.44 -7.64 6.68
N ILE A 89 -2.96 -7.55 5.46
CA ILE A 89 -2.24 -6.83 4.39
C ILE A 89 -2.16 -5.33 4.67
N ILE A 90 -3.21 -4.75 5.25
CA ILE A 90 -3.23 -3.36 5.72
C ILE A 90 -2.11 -3.12 6.75
N LYS A 91 -1.99 -3.98 7.77
CA LYS A 91 -0.91 -3.89 8.76
C LYS A 91 0.46 -3.98 8.11
N LEU A 92 0.65 -4.89 7.16
CA LEU A 92 1.93 -5.04 6.47
C LEU A 92 2.29 -3.82 5.60
N ILE A 93 1.30 -3.15 5.01
CA ILE A 93 1.50 -1.89 4.28
C ILE A 93 1.84 -0.75 5.25
N ASN A 94 1.14 -0.64 6.38
CA ASN A 94 1.43 0.36 7.42
C ASN A 94 2.83 0.17 8.04
N SER A 95 3.26 -1.07 8.29
CA SER A 95 4.62 -1.35 8.78
C SER A 95 5.69 -0.88 7.79
N GLN A 96 5.50 -1.12 6.49
CA GLN A 96 6.41 -0.58 5.46
C GLN A 96 6.41 0.95 5.44
N ARG A 97 5.24 1.57 5.65
CA ARG A 97 5.09 3.02 5.73
C ARG A 97 5.84 3.62 6.93
N ALA A 98 5.76 2.97 8.10
CA ALA A 98 6.47 3.38 9.29
C ALA A 98 8.00 3.36 9.08
N VAL A 99 8.53 2.28 8.51
CA VAL A 99 9.95 2.17 8.13
C VAL A 99 10.33 3.29 7.16
N ARG A 100 9.50 3.58 6.16
CA ARG A 100 9.82 4.64 5.19
C ARG A 100 9.88 6.03 5.83
N TYR A 101 9.03 6.35 6.78
CA TYR A 101 9.13 7.62 7.50
C TYR A 101 10.35 7.69 8.41
N MET A 102 10.73 6.56 9.03
CA MET A 102 11.99 6.46 9.78
C MET A 102 13.18 6.82 8.88
N GLU A 103 13.30 6.17 7.71
CA GLU A 103 14.37 6.47 6.72
C GLU A 103 14.38 7.94 6.27
N ILE A 104 13.21 8.54 6.05
CA ILE A 104 13.09 9.96 5.67
C ILE A 104 13.55 10.89 6.80
N SER A 105 13.26 10.53 8.05
CA SER A 105 13.70 11.29 9.24
C SER A 105 15.19 11.16 9.48
N GLU A 106 15.77 9.97 9.32
CA GLU A 106 17.22 9.74 9.42
C GLU A 106 18.00 10.60 8.41
N ALA A 107 17.48 10.72 7.18
CA ALA A 107 18.09 11.56 6.15
C ALA A 107 17.88 13.07 6.37
N SER A 108 16.94 13.48 7.22
CA SER A 108 16.63 14.89 7.49
C SER A 108 16.03 15.07 8.90
N PRO A 109 16.85 15.42 9.90
CA PRO A 109 16.42 15.56 11.30
C PRO A 109 15.24 16.53 11.52
N LYS A 110 15.04 17.49 10.59
CA LYS A 110 13.88 18.42 10.60
C LYS A 110 12.53 17.70 10.56
N ASN A 111 12.49 16.44 10.12
CA ASN A 111 11.28 15.64 9.98
C ASN A 111 10.94 14.80 11.22
N GLU A 112 11.84 14.67 12.20
CA GLU A 112 11.66 13.81 13.39
C GLU A 112 10.37 14.13 14.17
N ARG A 113 10.08 15.43 14.37
CA ARG A 113 8.85 15.87 15.05
C ARG A 113 7.57 15.41 14.35
N PHE A 114 7.58 15.32 13.02
CA PHE A 114 6.43 14.87 12.24
C PHE A 114 6.29 13.36 12.28
N THR A 115 7.40 12.63 12.28
CA THR A 115 7.42 11.16 12.36
C THR A 115 6.82 10.66 13.68
N TYR A 116 7.18 11.26 14.82
CA TYR A 116 6.56 10.89 16.11
C TYR A 116 5.03 11.02 16.06
N GLY A 117 4.52 12.20 15.67
CA GLY A 117 3.08 12.45 15.60
C GLY A 117 2.38 11.56 14.58
N TRP A 118 3.05 11.24 13.46
CA TRP A 118 2.48 10.35 12.45
C TRP A 118 2.37 8.92 12.98
N ILE A 119 3.44 8.37 13.55
CA ILE A 119 3.45 7.00 14.11
C ILE A 119 2.41 6.86 15.22
N ALA A 120 2.35 7.82 16.15
CA ALA A 120 1.44 7.76 17.29
C ALA A 120 -0.06 7.78 16.93
N ASN A 121 -0.43 8.30 15.76
CA ASN A 121 -1.84 8.51 15.39
C ASN A 121 -2.30 7.74 14.15
N ARG A 122 -1.39 7.08 13.40
CA ARG A 122 -1.70 6.52 12.07
C ARG A 122 -1.18 5.09 11.85
N VAL A 123 -0.49 4.50 12.82
CA VAL A 123 -0.07 3.10 12.78
C VAL A 123 -0.96 2.29 13.72
N GLU A 124 -1.61 1.26 13.16
CA GLU A 124 -2.47 0.27 13.86
C GLU A 124 -2.04 -1.15 13.50
#